data_AF-A0ABC8R9Q1-F1
#
_entry.id   AF-A0ABC8R9Q1-F1
#
_cell.length_a   1.000
_cell.length_b   1.000
_cell.length_c   1.000
_cell.angle_alpha   90.00
_cell.angle_beta   90.00
_cell.angle_gamma   90.00
#
_symmetry.space_group_name_H-M   'P 1'
#
loop_
_entity.id
_entity.type
_entity.pdbx_description
1 polymer ?
#
loop_
_entity_poly.entity_id
_entity_poly.type
_entity_poly.pdbx_seq_one_letter_code
_entity_poly.pdbx_strand_id
1 'polypeptide(L)'
;MIYICSLHLGERVIWSLEPLQIIPLDEAGLIDVKLTSNKIWVLKEDQLEVFVADLLFQSSEHYPDDLFWLAHTVCSSLKDQIAPFVSSIFLRRLLLPGVHQDTVVRATFQDYNRHFTDSEFHSLTVDGLKKEILSLIEHEVVAESPVSVLHHWKTFCTRYFHNWCKHSAMCGLLIDSSMGGIGLIRKNSISLFRCLEDIELLSISSFDELGDVISSGLDFSDDDLKCEILFEVLQCIRNVSQQLGKAATAIFYELLLSAPNVATEEVIPRLLKMLDIGDNSSIAAHHVSELGAHIARKKDLANHKNIRKFSTDMFLSLHTLCSKATSWGKVLDVIESYLKFLVPRKTVQKLNSEAVFNINTSITVHATSQIAKVTFESALDILLLLIYLVRISGQIHMTCIDVSRIQLELVPMIQEIVTEWHIIHFLGTTPSESPAIEDFSSQLSSLQIDNNIEKRSWNEKLGKCDFTLAFILLLNMRSSSEDQSLACIPDPSSIVRSVRDFTSWIIWGRTGEESSVFFSHSIDLALSLLKHGQYDAVEVCYYALYFLLCL
;
A
#
# COMPACT_ATOMS: atom_id res chain seq x y z
N MET A 1 23.48 -27.89 -7.87
CA MET A 1 24.64 -27.21 -8.54
C MET A 1 24.26 -26.87 -9.97
N ILE A 2 24.62 -25.68 -10.45
CA ILE A 2 24.42 -25.24 -11.85
C ILE A 2 25.79 -25.20 -12.54
N TYR A 3 25.91 -25.80 -13.74
CA TYR A 3 27.12 -25.76 -14.57
C TYR A 3 26.91 -24.78 -15.72
N ILE A 4 27.72 -23.72 -15.77
CA ILE A 4 27.75 -22.80 -16.93
C ILE A 4 28.92 -23.22 -17.80
N CYS A 5 28.65 -23.51 -19.07
CA CYS A 5 29.71 -23.93 -20.00
C CYS A 5 29.80 -22.98 -21.19
N SER A 6 31.03 -22.61 -21.59
CA SER A 6 31.26 -21.91 -22.86
C SER A 6 31.33 -22.92 -24.00
N LEU A 7 30.79 -22.52 -25.15
CA LEU A 7 30.95 -23.25 -26.41
C LEU A 7 31.94 -22.47 -27.29
N HIS A 8 33.14 -23.01 -27.49
CA HIS A 8 34.11 -22.44 -28.42
C HIS A 8 33.99 -23.11 -29.78
N LEU A 9 33.82 -22.31 -30.84
CA LEU A 9 33.80 -22.80 -32.21
C LEU A 9 35.19 -22.59 -32.84
N GLY A 10 35.98 -23.66 -32.96
CA GLY A 10 37.24 -23.66 -33.71
C GLY A 10 37.07 -23.91 -35.21
N GLU A 11 38.06 -23.54 -36.03
CA GLU A 11 38.06 -23.68 -37.50
C GLU A 11 37.93 -25.14 -38.02
N ARG A 12 38.04 -26.13 -37.13
CA ARG A 12 37.60 -27.51 -37.37
C ARG A 12 36.59 -27.86 -36.29
N VAL A 13 35.39 -28.30 -36.70
CA VAL A 13 34.23 -28.56 -35.85
C VAL A 13 34.56 -29.60 -34.76
N ILE A 14 35.10 -29.13 -33.64
CA ILE A 14 35.30 -29.88 -32.39
C ILE A 14 34.54 -29.07 -31.34
N TRP A 15 33.49 -29.68 -30.79
CA TRP A 15 32.68 -29.07 -29.75
C TRP A 15 33.38 -29.32 -28.42
N SER A 16 34.06 -28.32 -27.86
CA SER A 16 34.61 -28.38 -26.51
C SER A 16 33.70 -27.61 -25.55
N LEU A 17 33.19 -28.30 -24.53
CA LEU A 17 32.38 -27.74 -23.45
C LEU A 17 33.28 -27.55 -22.23
N GLU A 18 33.67 -26.32 -21.91
CA GLU A 18 34.47 -26.02 -20.71
C GLU A 18 33.59 -25.37 -19.63
N PRO A 19 33.62 -25.87 -18.37
CA PRO A 19 32.87 -25.26 -17.28
C PRO A 19 33.50 -23.92 -16.88
N LEU A 20 32.77 -22.83 -17.08
CA LEU A 20 33.17 -21.46 -16.74
C LEU A 20 33.03 -21.15 -15.25
N GLN A 21 31.96 -21.64 -14.62
CA GLN A 21 31.63 -21.31 -13.24
C GLN A 21 30.73 -22.38 -12.61
N ILE A 22 30.98 -22.68 -11.32
CA ILE A 22 30.18 -23.59 -10.50
C ILE A 22 29.48 -22.75 -9.43
N ILE A 23 28.15 -22.77 -9.41
CA ILE A 23 27.36 -22.09 -8.38
C ILE A 23 26.82 -23.15 -7.40
N PRO A 24 27.27 -23.16 -6.14
CA PRO A 24 26.67 -24.00 -5.11
C PRO A 24 25.25 -23.48 -4.82
N LEU A 25 24.31 -24.40 -4.72
CA LEU A 25 22.94 -24.10 -4.33
C LEU A 25 22.75 -24.64 -2.91
N ASP A 26 22.42 -23.77 -1.96
CA ASP A 26 22.07 -24.13 -0.58
C ASP A 26 20.83 -25.03 -0.51
N GLU A 27 20.54 -25.58 0.67
CA GLU A 27 19.50 -26.59 0.95
C GLU A 27 18.05 -26.22 0.56
N ALA A 28 17.77 -24.96 0.21
CA ALA A 28 16.46 -24.54 -0.28
C ALA A 28 16.17 -25.12 -1.68
N GLY A 29 14.96 -25.65 -1.89
CA GLY A 29 14.54 -26.26 -3.15
C GLY A 29 14.69 -25.30 -4.32
N LEU A 30 15.45 -25.70 -5.35
CA LEU A 30 15.55 -24.94 -6.59
C LEU A 30 14.27 -25.15 -7.42
N ILE A 31 13.59 -24.06 -7.78
CA ILE A 31 12.36 -24.10 -8.58
C ILE A 31 12.66 -23.94 -10.07
N ASP A 32 13.42 -22.90 -10.45
CA ASP A 32 13.73 -22.59 -11.86
C ASP A 32 15.04 -21.80 -11.99
N VAL A 33 15.70 -21.91 -13.14
CA VAL A 33 16.91 -21.17 -13.49
C VAL A 33 16.82 -20.69 -14.93
N LYS A 34 17.05 -19.39 -15.15
CA LYS A 34 17.11 -18.82 -16.50
C LYS A 34 18.39 -18.03 -16.72
N LEU A 35 18.90 -18.11 -17.94
CA LEU A 35 20.13 -17.44 -18.36
C LEU A 35 19.79 -16.34 -19.35
N THR A 36 20.29 -15.14 -19.09
CA THR A 36 20.35 -14.06 -20.09
C THR A 36 21.81 -13.79 -20.43
N SER A 37 22.07 -12.96 -21.46
CA SER A 37 23.42 -12.71 -21.97
C SER A 37 24.43 -12.22 -20.92
N ASN A 38 23.96 -11.63 -19.82
CA ASN A 38 24.79 -11.03 -18.76
C ASN A 38 24.38 -11.39 -17.33
N LYS A 39 23.33 -12.19 -17.13
CA LYS A 39 22.78 -12.49 -15.78
C LYS A 39 22.28 -13.93 -15.69
N ILE A 40 22.32 -14.46 -14.48
CA ILE A 40 21.75 -15.75 -14.10
C ILE A 40 20.63 -15.47 -13.12
N TRP A 41 19.44 -15.92 -13.46
CA TRP A 41 18.25 -15.80 -12.63
C TRP A 41 18.02 -17.13 -11.95
N VAL A 42 17.95 -17.13 -10.63
CA VAL A 42 17.75 -18.34 -9.81
C VAL A 42 16.50 -18.12 -8.98
N LEU A 43 15.51 -19.00 -9.14
CA LEU A 43 14.32 -19.03 -8.30
C LEU A 43 14.44 -20.17 -7.31
N LYS A 44 14.40 -19.83 -6.02
CA LYS A 44 14.41 -20.77 -4.90
C LYS A 44 13.05 -20.77 -4.20
N GLU A 45 12.77 -21.87 -3.52
CA GLU A 45 11.65 -22.01 -2.61
C GLU A 45 11.94 -21.16 -1.37
N ASP A 46 11.52 -19.90 -1.40
CA ASP A 46 11.63 -18.95 -0.30
C ASP A 46 10.26 -18.30 0.00
N GLN A 47 10.09 -17.81 1.22
CA GLN A 47 8.80 -17.36 1.78
C GLN A 47 8.36 -15.98 1.22
N LEU A 48 8.15 -15.87 -0.08
CA LEU A 48 7.52 -14.71 -0.74
C LEU A 48 6.06 -14.44 -0.28
N GLU A 49 5.54 -15.26 0.62
CA GLU A 49 4.18 -15.19 1.18
C GLU A 49 4.08 -14.21 2.36
N VAL A 50 5.22 -13.68 2.84
CA VAL A 50 5.29 -12.72 3.98
C VAL A 50 4.47 -11.45 3.70
N PHE A 51 4.45 -10.96 2.46
CA PHE A 51 3.70 -9.75 2.11
C PHE A 51 2.19 -9.91 2.31
N VAL A 52 1.62 -11.04 1.86
CA VAL A 52 0.18 -11.30 2.01
C VAL A 52 -0.16 -11.62 3.46
N ALA A 53 0.73 -12.33 4.16
CA ALA A 53 0.58 -12.56 5.60
C ALA A 53 0.52 -11.23 6.37
N ASP A 54 1.41 -10.28 6.05
CA ASP A 54 1.43 -8.95 6.67
C ASP A 54 0.16 -8.14 6.38
N LEU A 55 -0.32 -8.15 5.13
CA LEU A 55 -1.55 -7.44 4.77
C LEU A 55 -2.78 -8.00 5.49
N LEU A 56 -2.81 -9.30 5.77
CA LEU A 56 -3.93 -9.98 6.43
C LEU A 56 -3.73 -10.16 7.96
N PHE A 57 -2.75 -9.50 8.57
CA PHE A 57 -2.41 -9.61 9.99
C PHE A 57 -2.17 -11.06 10.45
N GLN A 58 -1.50 -11.86 9.61
CA GLN A 58 -1.12 -13.25 9.88
C GLN A 58 0.39 -13.42 10.15
N SER A 59 1.18 -12.35 10.09
CA SER A 59 2.61 -12.41 10.40
C SER A 59 2.87 -12.51 11.90
N SER A 60 4.02 -13.06 12.27
CA SER A 60 4.41 -13.29 13.67
C SER A 60 4.60 -12.01 14.49
N GLU A 61 4.73 -10.86 13.83
CA GLU A 61 5.02 -9.55 14.44
C GLU A 61 3.78 -8.68 14.65
N HIS A 62 2.64 -9.00 13.99
CA HIS A 62 1.44 -8.17 14.03
C HIS A 62 0.21 -9.01 14.36
N TYR A 63 -0.28 -8.89 15.59
CA TYR A 63 -1.46 -9.65 16.01
C TYR A 63 -2.74 -8.91 15.60
N PRO A 64 -3.74 -9.61 15.05
CA PRO A 64 -5.06 -9.02 14.79
C PRO A 64 -5.71 -8.48 16.08
N ASP A 65 -5.28 -9.00 17.23
CA ASP A 65 -5.63 -8.46 18.53
C ASP A 65 -5.26 -6.97 18.62
N ASP A 66 -4.07 -6.57 18.18
CA ASP A 66 -3.60 -5.18 18.26
C ASP A 66 -4.48 -4.23 17.46
N LEU A 67 -4.98 -4.66 16.30
CA LEU A 67 -5.96 -3.90 15.50
C LEU A 67 -7.22 -3.60 16.30
N PHE A 68 -7.75 -4.59 17.02
CA PHE A 68 -8.96 -4.42 17.81
C PHE A 68 -8.75 -3.50 19.02
N TRP A 69 -7.63 -3.63 19.73
CA TRP A 69 -7.28 -2.75 20.86
C TRP A 69 -7.07 -1.30 20.40
N LEU A 70 -6.38 -1.11 19.27
CA LEU A 70 -6.19 0.18 18.64
C LEU A 70 -7.53 0.78 18.21
N ALA A 71 -8.39 0.01 17.53
CA ALA A 71 -9.70 0.48 17.08
C ALA A 71 -10.58 0.91 18.27
N HIS A 72 -10.58 0.16 19.38
CA HIS A 72 -11.33 0.54 20.57
C HIS A 72 -10.78 1.80 21.25
N THR A 73 -9.46 2.04 21.16
CA THR A 73 -8.82 3.24 21.72
C THR A 73 -9.08 4.47 20.85
N VAL A 74 -8.95 4.32 19.54
CA VAL A 74 -9.11 5.40 18.56
C VAL A 74 -10.58 5.73 18.31
N CYS A 75 -11.47 4.74 18.31
CA CYS A 75 -12.90 4.90 18.04
C CYS A 75 -13.75 4.77 19.32
N SER A 76 -13.23 5.15 20.49
CA SER A 76 -13.92 4.97 21.78
C SER A 76 -15.29 5.65 21.90
N SER A 77 -15.56 6.64 21.04
CA SER A 77 -16.85 7.33 20.91
C SER A 77 -17.91 6.52 20.15
N LEU A 78 -17.51 5.50 19.40
CA LEU A 78 -18.35 4.68 18.51
C LEU A 78 -18.43 3.22 18.98
N LYS A 79 -18.75 2.99 20.25
CA LYS A 79 -18.74 1.64 20.86
C LYS A 79 -19.55 0.61 20.07
N ASP A 80 -20.68 1.00 19.49
CA ASP A 80 -21.56 0.10 18.73
C ASP A 80 -21.12 -0.11 17.27
N GLN A 81 -20.15 0.67 16.77
CA GLN A 81 -19.66 0.56 15.38
C GLN A 81 -18.25 -0.04 15.28
N ILE A 82 -17.62 -0.44 16.39
CA ILE A 82 -16.26 -1.02 16.38
C ILE A 82 -16.20 -2.29 15.53
N ALA A 83 -17.16 -3.21 15.67
CA ALA A 83 -17.17 -4.46 14.92
C ALA A 83 -17.38 -4.27 13.40
N PRO A 84 -18.36 -3.45 12.95
CA PRO A 84 -18.47 -3.05 11.54
C PRO A 84 -17.20 -2.37 11.00
N PHE A 85 -16.58 -1.47 11.77
CA PHE A 85 -15.36 -0.77 11.38
C PHE A 85 -14.16 -1.71 11.23
N VAL A 86 -13.94 -2.62 12.19
CA VAL A 86 -12.88 -3.63 12.06
C VAL A 86 -13.14 -4.55 10.87
N SER A 87 -14.39 -4.94 10.63
CA SER A 87 -14.78 -5.73 9.47
C SER A 87 -14.51 -5.01 8.14
N SER A 88 -14.70 -3.69 8.06
CA SER A 88 -14.40 -2.93 6.84
C SER A 88 -12.91 -2.90 6.53
N ILE A 89 -12.04 -2.81 7.55
CA ILE A 89 -10.58 -2.92 7.39
C ILE A 89 -10.18 -4.28 6.79
N PHE A 90 -10.70 -5.38 7.34
CA PHE A 90 -10.40 -6.72 6.82
C PHE A 90 -10.92 -6.92 5.40
N LEU A 91 -12.17 -6.53 5.13
CA LEU A 91 -12.74 -6.61 3.79
C LEU A 91 -11.91 -5.84 2.77
N ARG A 92 -11.52 -4.60 3.09
CA ARG A 92 -10.72 -3.79 2.19
C ARG A 92 -9.41 -4.48 1.87
N ARG A 93 -8.68 -4.95 2.90
CA ARG A 93 -7.40 -5.63 2.75
C ARG A 93 -7.50 -6.93 1.95
N LEU A 94 -8.57 -7.70 2.15
CA LEU A 94 -8.82 -8.95 1.42
C LEU A 94 -9.13 -8.70 -0.07
N LEU A 95 -9.84 -7.60 -0.36
CA LEU A 95 -10.26 -7.22 -1.70
C LEU A 95 -9.23 -6.35 -2.43
N LEU A 96 -8.06 -6.09 -1.82
CA LEU A 96 -6.99 -5.34 -2.47
C LEU A 96 -6.51 -6.06 -3.75
N PRO A 97 -6.27 -5.31 -4.84
CA PRO A 97 -5.68 -5.87 -6.04
C PRO A 97 -4.31 -6.51 -5.74
N GLY A 98 -4.16 -7.79 -6.08
CA GLY A 98 -2.95 -8.58 -5.79
C GLY A 98 -3.03 -9.46 -4.54
N VAL A 99 -3.92 -9.15 -3.60
CA VAL A 99 -4.31 -10.06 -2.51
C VAL A 99 -5.48 -10.93 -2.98
N HIS A 100 -6.51 -10.27 -3.51
CA HIS A 100 -7.71 -10.92 -4.01
C HIS A 100 -7.40 -11.84 -5.21
N GLN A 101 -7.84 -13.10 -5.11
CA GLN A 101 -7.86 -14.05 -6.20
C GLN A 101 -9.15 -14.87 -6.14
N ASP A 102 -9.89 -14.93 -7.25
CA ASP A 102 -11.14 -15.67 -7.36
C ASP A 102 -10.99 -17.14 -6.92
N THR A 103 -9.92 -17.80 -7.36
CA THR A 103 -9.65 -19.20 -7.02
C THR A 103 -9.47 -19.42 -5.51
N VAL A 104 -8.82 -18.47 -4.83
CA VAL A 104 -8.55 -18.53 -3.39
C VAL A 104 -9.81 -18.23 -2.58
N VAL A 105 -10.58 -17.21 -2.98
CA VAL A 105 -11.86 -16.87 -2.35
C VAL A 105 -12.81 -18.06 -2.44
N ARG A 106 -12.93 -18.68 -3.62
CA ARG A 106 -13.78 -19.85 -3.83
C ARG A 106 -13.34 -21.06 -3.01
N ALA A 107 -12.05 -21.36 -2.98
CA ALA A 107 -11.52 -22.43 -2.12
C ALA A 107 -11.85 -22.15 -0.63
N THR A 108 -11.73 -20.90 -0.20
CA THR A 108 -12.05 -20.50 1.17
C THR A 108 -13.55 -20.65 1.46
N PHE A 109 -14.44 -20.27 0.54
CA PHE A 109 -15.88 -20.52 0.70
C PHE A 109 -16.23 -22.00 0.78
N GLN A 110 -15.54 -22.85 0.01
CA GLN A 110 -15.71 -24.30 0.07
C GLN A 110 -15.32 -24.86 1.45
N ASP A 111 -14.29 -24.32 2.11
CA ASP A 111 -13.93 -24.71 3.48
C ASP A 111 -15.03 -24.37 4.51
N TYR A 112 -15.92 -23.43 4.18
CA TYR A 112 -17.12 -23.08 4.96
C TYR A 112 -18.40 -23.76 4.44
N ASN A 113 -18.28 -24.77 3.56
CA ASN A 113 -19.40 -25.47 2.91
C ASN A 113 -20.31 -24.57 2.07
N ARG A 114 -19.82 -23.41 1.60
CA ARG A 114 -20.50 -22.59 0.59
C ARG A 114 -19.97 -22.92 -0.79
N HIS A 115 -20.83 -23.48 -1.63
CA HIS A 115 -20.50 -23.88 -2.99
C HIS A 115 -21.13 -22.91 -3.98
N PHE A 116 -20.29 -22.34 -4.84
CA PHE A 116 -20.73 -21.53 -5.97
C PHE A 116 -20.31 -22.23 -7.27
N THR A 117 -21.24 -22.28 -8.22
CA THR A 117 -20.92 -22.56 -9.61
C THR A 117 -20.07 -21.44 -10.21
N ASP A 118 -19.38 -21.71 -11.31
CA ASP A 118 -18.56 -20.70 -11.99
C ASP A 118 -19.42 -19.48 -12.38
N SER A 119 -20.59 -19.71 -12.96
CA SER A 119 -21.50 -18.64 -13.37
C SER A 119 -22.01 -17.80 -12.21
N GLU A 120 -22.37 -18.43 -11.08
CA GLU A 120 -22.84 -17.70 -9.89
C GLU A 120 -21.73 -16.82 -9.34
N PHE A 121 -20.52 -17.36 -9.18
CA PHE A 121 -19.40 -16.60 -8.64
C PHE A 121 -19.01 -15.42 -9.54
N HIS A 122 -18.93 -15.63 -10.85
CA HIS A 122 -18.60 -14.55 -11.80
C HIS A 122 -19.72 -13.52 -11.93
N SER A 123 -20.95 -13.81 -11.51
CA SER A 123 -22.04 -12.84 -11.49
C SER A 123 -22.01 -11.90 -10.28
N LEU A 124 -21.25 -12.25 -9.22
CA LEU A 124 -21.16 -11.42 -8.04
C LEU A 124 -20.47 -10.08 -8.34
N THR A 125 -21.07 -9.01 -7.84
CA THR A 125 -20.44 -7.70 -7.72
C THR A 125 -19.55 -7.67 -6.48
N VAL A 126 -18.67 -6.68 -6.39
CA VAL A 126 -17.85 -6.45 -5.18
C VAL A 126 -18.72 -6.39 -3.92
N ASP A 127 -19.85 -5.70 -3.95
CA ASP A 127 -20.74 -5.61 -2.77
C ASP A 127 -21.49 -6.90 -2.48
N GLY A 128 -21.85 -7.66 -3.52
CA GLY A 128 -22.33 -9.04 -3.35
C GLY A 128 -21.30 -9.91 -2.65
N LEU A 129 -20.03 -9.82 -3.06
CA LEU A 129 -18.94 -10.56 -2.44
C LEU A 129 -18.69 -10.13 -0.98
N LYS A 130 -18.69 -8.82 -0.68
CA LYS A 130 -18.59 -8.31 0.70
C LYS A 130 -19.69 -8.87 1.59
N LYS A 131 -20.94 -8.87 1.11
CA LYS A 131 -22.10 -9.42 1.84
C LYS A 131 -21.95 -10.91 2.11
N GLU A 132 -21.50 -11.69 1.11
CA GLU A 132 -21.25 -13.12 1.28
C GLU A 132 -20.17 -13.39 2.33
N ILE A 133 -19.04 -12.67 2.28
CA ILE A 133 -17.98 -12.80 3.29
C ILE A 133 -18.50 -12.41 4.68
N LEU A 134 -19.16 -11.26 4.82
CA LEU A 134 -19.71 -10.83 6.10
C LEU A 134 -20.70 -11.85 6.65
N SER A 135 -21.57 -12.39 5.81
CA SER A 135 -22.53 -13.39 6.25
C SER A 135 -21.87 -14.68 6.74
N LEU A 136 -20.66 -15.04 6.29
CA LEU A 136 -19.88 -16.15 6.84
C LEU A 136 -19.29 -15.82 8.21
N ILE A 137 -18.79 -14.59 8.37
CA ILE A 137 -18.28 -14.08 9.64
C ILE A 137 -19.41 -13.98 10.68
N GLU A 138 -20.61 -13.61 10.25
CA GLU A 138 -21.80 -13.41 11.10
C GLU A 138 -22.60 -14.70 11.36
N HIS A 139 -22.67 -15.66 10.42
CA HIS A 139 -23.42 -16.91 10.62
C HIS A 139 -22.83 -17.84 11.71
N GLU A 140 -21.55 -17.69 12.05
CA GLU A 140 -20.92 -18.42 13.17
C GLU A 140 -21.21 -17.74 14.54
N VAL A 141 -21.90 -16.60 14.56
CA VAL A 141 -22.12 -15.76 15.75
C VAL A 141 -23.46 -16.06 16.42
N VAL A 142 -23.43 -16.89 17.47
CA VAL A 142 -24.56 -17.02 18.42
C VAL A 142 -24.47 -15.96 19.54
N ALA A 143 -23.41 -15.13 19.59
CA ALA A 143 -23.23 -14.08 20.60
C ALA A 143 -22.53 -12.81 20.05
N GLU A 144 -23.22 -11.67 20.14
CA GLU A 144 -22.87 -10.31 19.65
C GLU A 144 -21.71 -9.63 20.41
N SER A 145 -20.57 -10.31 20.64
CA SER A 145 -19.38 -9.63 21.19
C SER A 145 -18.41 -9.20 20.08
N PRO A 146 -17.90 -7.96 20.07
CA PRO A 146 -16.91 -7.52 19.07
C PRO A 146 -15.62 -8.37 19.04
N VAL A 147 -15.30 -9.05 20.14
CA VAL A 147 -14.17 -9.99 20.23
C VAL A 147 -14.46 -11.28 19.46
N SER A 148 -15.70 -11.76 19.43
CA SER A 148 -16.08 -12.93 18.64
C SER A 148 -15.92 -12.63 17.14
N VAL A 149 -16.34 -11.45 16.68
CA VAL A 149 -16.15 -10.99 15.29
C VAL A 149 -14.67 -11.01 14.88
N LEU A 150 -13.77 -10.52 15.75
CA LEU A 150 -12.33 -10.57 15.49
C LEU A 150 -11.79 -12.00 15.39
N HIS A 151 -12.26 -12.90 16.25
CA HIS A 151 -11.86 -14.30 16.21
C HIS A 151 -12.27 -14.99 14.90
N HIS A 152 -13.48 -14.72 14.42
CA HIS A 152 -13.96 -15.23 13.14
C HIS A 152 -13.16 -14.66 11.96
N TRP A 153 -12.87 -13.36 11.97
CA TRP A 153 -11.97 -12.75 10.98
C TRP A 153 -10.58 -13.39 10.96
N LYS A 154 -9.99 -13.63 12.13
CA LYS A 154 -8.70 -14.32 12.24
C LYS A 154 -8.76 -15.73 11.63
N THR A 155 -9.80 -16.48 11.94
CA THR A 155 -10.01 -17.84 11.40
C THR A 155 -10.18 -17.81 9.89
N PHE A 156 -11.00 -16.89 9.38
CA PHE A 156 -11.22 -16.70 7.95
C PHE A 156 -9.92 -16.33 7.23
N CYS A 157 -9.18 -15.32 7.72
CA CYS A 157 -7.91 -14.89 7.14
C CYS A 157 -6.83 -15.98 7.20
N THR A 158 -6.80 -16.81 8.25
CA THR A 158 -5.89 -17.96 8.34
C THR A 158 -6.18 -18.98 7.24
N ARG A 159 -7.46 -19.35 7.06
CA ARG A 159 -7.89 -20.27 5.99
C ARG A 159 -7.62 -19.68 4.60
N TYR A 160 -7.96 -18.40 4.43
CA TYR A 160 -7.71 -17.68 3.20
C TYR A 160 -6.23 -17.67 2.84
N PHE A 161 -5.35 -17.31 3.78
CA PHE A 161 -3.92 -17.29 3.57
C PHE A 161 -3.37 -18.67 3.22
N HIS A 162 -3.81 -19.72 3.92
CA HIS A 162 -3.44 -21.10 3.58
C HIS A 162 -3.82 -21.47 2.13
N ASN A 163 -5.05 -21.13 1.72
CA ASN A 163 -5.52 -21.34 0.35
C ASN A 163 -4.75 -20.48 -0.65
N TRP A 164 -4.36 -19.26 -0.27
CA TRP A 164 -3.58 -18.35 -1.09
C TRP A 164 -2.21 -18.96 -1.41
N CYS A 165 -1.49 -19.45 -0.39
CA CYS A 165 -0.20 -20.14 -0.56
C CYS A 165 -0.33 -21.36 -1.49
N LYS A 166 -1.37 -22.18 -1.28
CA LYS A 166 -1.60 -23.41 -2.07
C LYS A 166 -1.87 -23.14 -3.56
N HIS A 167 -2.68 -22.11 -3.85
CA HIS A 167 -3.15 -21.78 -5.20
C HIS A 167 -2.29 -20.70 -5.90
N SER A 168 -1.41 -20.01 -5.17
CA SER A 168 -0.46 -19.01 -5.68
C SER A 168 1.00 -19.50 -5.69
N ALA A 169 1.21 -20.81 -5.53
CA ALA A 169 2.54 -21.41 -5.50
C ALA A 169 3.33 -21.06 -6.78
N MET A 170 4.62 -20.78 -6.59
CA MET A 170 5.54 -20.43 -7.66
C MET A 170 5.82 -21.64 -8.56
N CYS A 171 5.79 -21.42 -9.88
CA CYS A 171 5.99 -22.46 -10.88
C CYS A 171 7.24 -22.23 -11.74
N GLY A 172 7.68 -20.98 -11.91
CA GLY A 172 8.88 -20.68 -12.68
C GLY A 172 9.14 -19.19 -12.88
N LEU A 173 10.25 -18.86 -13.52
CA LEU A 173 10.63 -17.49 -13.87
C LEU A 173 10.02 -17.10 -15.22
N LEU A 174 9.63 -15.84 -15.37
CA LEU A 174 9.22 -15.24 -16.63
C LEU A 174 10.28 -14.23 -17.06
N ILE A 175 10.82 -14.37 -18.28
CA ILE A 175 11.79 -13.43 -18.85
C ILE A 175 11.33 -13.11 -20.26
N ASP A 176 11.06 -11.84 -20.51
CA ASP A 176 10.73 -11.28 -21.81
C ASP A 176 11.96 -10.54 -22.35
N SER A 177 12.61 -11.11 -23.37
CA SER A 177 13.80 -10.51 -23.97
C SER A 177 13.50 -9.30 -24.87
N SER A 178 12.25 -9.08 -25.28
CA SER A 178 11.90 -8.00 -26.22
C SER A 178 11.96 -6.62 -25.57
N MET A 179 11.40 -6.49 -24.37
CA MET A 179 11.44 -5.25 -23.57
C MET A 179 12.23 -5.40 -22.27
N GLY A 180 12.73 -6.60 -21.94
CA GLY A 180 13.51 -6.81 -20.72
C GLY A 180 12.66 -6.99 -19.46
N GLY A 181 11.36 -7.31 -19.62
CA GLY A 181 10.45 -7.60 -18.52
C GLY A 181 10.79 -8.91 -17.81
N ILE A 182 10.67 -8.92 -16.48
CA ILE A 182 11.05 -10.05 -15.64
C ILE A 182 9.96 -10.29 -14.60
N GLY A 183 9.64 -11.54 -14.31
CA GLY A 183 8.62 -11.90 -13.34
C GLY A 183 8.64 -13.37 -12.91
N LEU A 184 7.55 -13.76 -12.29
CA LEU A 184 7.27 -15.10 -11.77
C LEU A 184 5.96 -15.61 -12.34
N ILE A 185 5.98 -16.86 -12.78
CA ILE A 185 4.79 -17.63 -13.12
C ILE A 185 4.34 -18.34 -11.85
N ARG A 186 3.09 -18.13 -11.45
CA ARG A 186 2.42 -18.85 -10.37
C ARG A 186 1.30 -19.70 -10.97
N LYS A 187 0.77 -20.66 -10.20
CA LYS A 187 -0.29 -21.56 -10.67
C LYS A 187 -1.49 -20.83 -11.30
N ASN A 188 -1.96 -19.77 -10.63
CA ASN A 188 -3.17 -19.03 -11.03
C ASN A 188 -2.93 -17.55 -11.31
N SER A 189 -1.66 -17.09 -11.33
CA SER A 189 -1.34 -15.67 -11.50
C SER A 189 0.08 -15.46 -12.03
N ILE A 190 0.39 -14.22 -12.43
CA ILE A 190 1.73 -13.79 -12.82
C ILE A 190 2.13 -12.65 -11.90
N SER A 191 3.36 -12.68 -11.37
CA SER A 191 3.96 -11.56 -10.64
C SER A 191 5.05 -10.95 -11.50
N LEU A 192 5.21 -9.64 -11.46
CA LEU A 192 6.23 -8.94 -12.24
C LEU A 192 7.16 -8.18 -11.30
N PHE A 193 8.44 -8.15 -11.65
CA PHE A 193 9.42 -7.37 -10.91
C PHE A 193 9.42 -5.94 -11.44
N ARG A 194 9.39 -4.99 -10.51
CA ARG A 194 9.60 -3.58 -10.76
C ARG A 194 10.81 -3.11 -9.97
N CYS A 195 11.45 -2.05 -10.43
CA CYS A 195 12.43 -1.37 -9.60
C CYS A 195 11.72 -0.77 -8.37
N LEU A 196 12.43 -0.73 -7.25
CA LEU A 196 11.98 -0.01 -6.08
C LEU A 196 12.03 1.49 -6.37
N GLU A 197 11.06 2.23 -5.82
CA GLU A 197 11.14 3.68 -5.75
C GLU A 197 12.14 4.07 -4.64
N ASP A 198 12.74 5.26 -4.77
CA ASP A 198 13.64 5.85 -3.79
C ASP A 198 13.05 5.80 -2.36
N ILE A 199 11.74 6.06 -2.17
CA ILE A 199 11.08 5.97 -0.85
C ILE A 199 11.02 4.54 -0.28
N GLU A 200 10.86 3.54 -1.15
CA GLU A 200 10.80 2.14 -0.73
C GLU A 200 12.19 1.63 -0.33
N LEU A 201 13.23 2.11 -1.02
CA LEU A 201 14.63 1.85 -0.63
C LEU A 201 14.92 2.40 0.77
N LEU A 202 14.43 3.60 1.10
CA LEU A 202 14.58 4.19 2.43
C LEU A 202 13.81 3.42 3.51
N SER A 203 12.69 2.79 3.16
CA SER A 203 11.87 2.01 4.09
C SER A 203 12.42 0.60 4.35
N ILE A 204 12.97 -0.05 3.32
CA ILE A 204 13.39 -1.46 3.34
C ILE A 204 14.85 -1.64 3.78
N SER A 205 15.74 -0.70 3.44
CA SER A 205 17.18 -0.90 3.60
C SER A 205 17.64 -0.65 5.03
N SER A 206 18.53 -1.52 5.53
CA SER A 206 19.40 -1.17 6.65
C SER A 206 20.38 -0.09 6.20
N PHE A 207 20.50 0.97 7.00
CA PHE A 207 21.29 2.18 6.67
C PHE A 207 22.77 1.90 6.32
N ASP A 208 23.32 0.74 6.68
CA ASP A 208 24.71 0.34 6.39
C ASP A 208 24.97 0.03 4.89
N GLU A 209 23.95 -0.27 4.08
CA GLU A 209 24.10 -0.59 2.64
C GLU A 209 23.77 0.58 1.70
N LEU A 210 23.31 1.71 2.26
CA LEU A 210 22.67 2.79 1.49
C LEU A 210 23.66 3.86 0.99
N GLY A 211 24.92 3.79 1.42
CA GLY A 211 25.97 4.79 1.11
C GLY A 211 26.28 4.98 -0.37
N ASP A 212 25.83 4.09 -1.26
CA ASP A 212 26.13 4.11 -2.70
C ASP A 212 24.87 4.31 -3.60
N VAL A 213 23.67 4.43 -3.01
CA VAL A 213 22.39 4.26 -3.74
C VAL A 213 21.63 5.57 -3.98
N ILE A 214 21.89 6.64 -3.22
CA ILE A 214 21.17 7.93 -3.34
C ILE A 214 21.74 8.75 -4.53
N SER A 215 21.46 8.30 -5.75
CA SER A 215 21.81 9.00 -6.99
C SER A 215 20.62 9.66 -7.70
N SER A 216 19.39 9.53 -7.15
CA SER A 216 18.15 9.92 -7.83
C SER A 216 17.23 10.83 -7.02
N GLY A 217 17.62 12.09 -6.85
CA GLY A 217 16.65 13.19 -6.66
C GLY A 217 16.51 13.79 -5.26
N LEU A 218 17.22 13.27 -4.26
CA LEU A 218 17.60 14.08 -3.09
C LEU A 218 18.92 14.77 -3.46
N ASP A 219 18.87 16.06 -3.81
CA ASP A 219 20.06 16.89 -4.10
C ASP A 219 20.84 17.17 -2.79
N PHE A 220 21.38 16.12 -2.16
CA PHE A 220 22.37 16.24 -1.09
C PHE A 220 23.80 16.11 -1.63
N SER A 221 24.01 16.38 -2.92
CA SER A 221 25.21 16.04 -3.70
C SER A 221 26.52 16.73 -3.27
N ASP A 222 26.61 17.28 -2.06
CA ASP A 222 27.85 17.83 -1.49
C ASP A 222 27.88 17.89 0.07
N ASP A 223 26.90 17.30 0.78
CA ASP A 223 26.73 17.53 2.24
C ASP A 223 26.45 16.22 3.00
N ASP A 224 27.48 15.38 3.17
CA ASP A 224 27.45 14.10 3.91
C ASP A 224 26.69 14.20 5.25
N LEU A 225 26.83 15.35 5.91
CA LEU A 225 26.17 15.66 7.17
C LEU A 225 24.63 15.68 7.08
N LYS A 226 24.04 16.18 5.98
CA LYS A 226 22.57 16.21 5.81
C LYS A 226 22.01 14.80 5.61
N CYS A 227 22.72 13.95 4.88
CA CYS A 227 22.37 12.53 4.73
C CYS A 227 22.44 11.80 6.08
N GLU A 228 23.50 12.02 6.86
CA GLU A 228 23.60 11.46 8.21
C GLU A 228 22.46 11.91 9.13
N ILE A 229 22.11 13.21 9.10
CA ILE A 229 20.98 13.74 9.87
C ILE A 229 19.67 13.08 9.40
N LEU A 230 19.47 12.91 8.10
CA LEU A 230 18.28 12.25 7.56
C LEU A 230 18.16 10.79 8.04
N PHE A 231 19.27 10.04 8.09
CA PHE A 231 19.24 8.67 8.62
C PHE A 231 18.83 8.61 10.09
N GLU A 232 19.30 9.55 10.91
CA GLU A 232 18.85 9.65 12.30
C GLU A 232 17.37 10.04 12.42
N VAL A 233 16.87 10.91 11.53
CA VAL A 233 15.43 11.23 11.43
C VAL A 233 14.64 9.97 11.07
N LEU A 234 15.07 9.22 10.05
CA LEU A 234 14.43 7.96 9.63
C LEU A 234 14.47 6.90 10.74
N GLN A 235 15.52 6.86 11.55
CA GLN A 235 15.58 6.00 12.73
C GLN A 235 14.52 6.39 13.78
N CYS A 236 14.29 7.69 14.00
CA CYS A 236 13.22 8.17 14.87
C CYS A 236 11.83 7.80 14.32
N ILE A 237 11.62 7.95 13.02
CA ILE A 237 10.39 7.54 12.31
C ILE A 237 10.16 6.03 12.50
N ARG A 238 11.21 5.20 12.34
CA ARG A 238 11.12 3.75 12.53
C ARG A 238 10.70 3.38 13.95
N ASN A 239 11.19 4.08 14.97
CA ASN A 239 10.79 3.83 16.36
C ASN A 239 9.28 4.11 16.57
N VAL A 240 8.75 5.19 15.98
CA VAL A 240 7.32 5.53 16.03
C VAL A 240 6.50 4.46 15.31
N SER A 241 6.88 4.11 14.09
CA SER A 241 6.21 3.11 13.25
C SER A 241 6.17 1.73 13.92
N GLN A 242 7.28 1.30 14.53
CA GLN A 242 7.37 0.02 15.26
C GLN A 242 6.49 -0.01 16.51
N GLN A 243 6.33 1.12 17.21
CA GLN A 243 5.52 1.19 18.42
C GLN A 243 4.02 1.15 18.13
N LEU A 244 3.57 1.79 17.05
CA LEU A 244 2.15 1.82 16.66
C LEU A 244 1.74 0.62 15.80
N GLY A 245 2.67 0.08 15.03
CA GLY A 245 2.47 -1.06 14.14
C GLY A 245 1.56 -0.76 12.95
N LYS A 246 1.50 -1.71 12.01
CA LYS A 246 0.73 -1.59 10.75
C LYS A 246 -0.79 -1.45 10.95
N ALA A 247 -1.29 -1.79 12.13
CA ALA A 247 -2.70 -1.66 12.49
C ALA A 247 -3.12 -0.20 12.66
N ALA A 248 -2.25 0.66 13.21
CA ALA A 248 -2.55 2.08 13.38
C ALA A 248 -2.77 2.77 12.03
N THR A 249 -1.89 2.50 11.05
CA THR A 249 -2.04 3.05 9.70
C THR A 249 -3.27 2.51 8.98
N ALA A 250 -3.63 1.24 9.22
CA ALA A 250 -4.87 0.65 8.69
C ALA A 250 -6.11 1.40 9.18
N ILE A 251 -6.16 1.68 10.49
CA ILE A 251 -7.25 2.41 11.13
C ILE A 251 -7.31 3.84 10.61
N PHE A 252 -6.16 4.53 10.54
CA PHE A 252 -6.10 5.90 10.05
C PHE A 252 -6.60 5.98 8.59
N TYR A 253 -6.14 5.06 7.74
CA TYR A 253 -6.61 4.99 6.35
C TYR A 253 -8.12 4.73 6.25
N GLU A 254 -8.67 3.78 7.02
CA GLU A 254 -10.09 3.47 6.98
C GLU A 254 -10.97 4.61 7.53
N LEU A 255 -10.46 5.37 8.51
CA LEU A 255 -11.13 6.55 9.05
C LEU A 255 -11.21 7.69 8.04
N LEU A 256 -10.18 7.88 7.20
CA LEU A 256 -10.21 8.88 6.13
C LEU A 256 -11.26 8.54 5.05
N LEU A 257 -11.59 7.25 4.89
CA LEU A 257 -12.59 6.79 3.93
C LEU A 257 -14.01 6.70 4.48
N SER A 258 -14.16 6.61 5.80
CA SER A 258 -15.45 6.47 6.45
C SER A 258 -16.10 7.85 6.65
N ALA A 259 -17.40 7.95 6.34
CA ALA A 259 -18.19 9.16 6.59
C ALA A 259 -18.03 9.67 8.05
N PRO A 260 -18.20 10.99 8.32
CA PRO A 260 -17.67 11.66 9.50
C PRO A 260 -18.48 11.36 10.77
N ASN A 261 -18.38 10.15 11.30
CA ASN A 261 -18.89 9.80 12.62
C ASN A 261 -17.80 9.93 13.71
N VAL A 262 -16.51 10.00 13.33
CA VAL A 262 -15.39 10.34 14.20
C VAL A 262 -14.83 11.68 13.73
N ALA A 263 -14.71 12.66 14.63
CA ALA A 263 -13.90 13.83 14.34
C ALA A 263 -12.44 13.36 14.18
N THR A 264 -11.94 13.32 12.95
CA THR A 264 -10.58 12.87 12.64
C THR A 264 -9.52 13.71 13.38
N GLU A 265 -9.88 14.93 13.80
CA GLU A 265 -9.15 15.77 14.75
C GLU A 265 -8.78 15.07 16.08
N GLU A 266 -9.58 14.11 16.54
CA GLU A 266 -9.32 13.38 17.78
C GLU A 266 -8.41 12.16 17.60
N VAL A 267 -8.20 11.71 16.35
CA VAL A 267 -7.47 10.47 16.05
C VAL A 267 -5.97 10.62 16.30
N ILE A 268 -5.36 11.69 15.78
CA ILE A 268 -3.93 11.96 15.96
C ILE A 268 -3.57 12.14 17.45
N PRO A 269 -4.29 12.97 18.25
CA PRO A 269 -4.07 13.05 19.69
C PRO A 269 -4.21 11.71 20.42
N ARG A 270 -5.15 10.85 19.99
CA ARG A 270 -5.32 9.51 20.58
C ARG A 270 -4.14 8.59 20.23
N LEU A 271 -3.67 8.58 18.99
CA LEU A 271 -2.46 7.82 18.59
C LEU A 271 -1.22 8.31 19.35
N LEU A 272 -1.06 9.62 19.52
CA LEU A 272 0.04 10.18 20.31
C LEU A 272 -0.07 9.83 21.80
N LYS A 273 -1.29 9.74 22.35
CA LYS A 273 -1.49 9.27 23.72
C LYS A 273 -1.03 7.82 23.89
N MET A 274 -1.16 6.99 22.84
CA MET A 274 -0.69 5.61 22.86
C MET A 274 0.84 5.50 22.83
N LEU A 275 1.54 6.42 22.17
CA LEU A 275 3.00 6.50 22.25
C LEU A 275 3.49 6.76 23.69
N ASP A 276 2.75 7.55 24.46
CA ASP A 276 3.14 7.94 25.83
C ASP A 276 2.72 6.94 26.91
N ILE A 277 1.48 6.45 26.83
CA ILE A 277 0.81 5.71 27.92
C ILE A 277 0.62 4.23 27.53
N GLY A 278 0.76 3.88 26.26
CA GLY A 278 0.38 2.58 25.70
C GLY A 278 -1.12 2.41 25.52
N ASP A 279 -1.53 1.18 25.16
CA ASP A 279 -2.95 0.79 25.12
C ASP A 279 -3.61 0.97 26.50
N ASN A 280 -4.77 1.63 26.55
CA ASN A 280 -5.43 1.94 27.81
C ASN A 280 -5.87 0.67 28.58
N SER A 281 -5.42 0.55 29.84
CA SER A 281 -5.77 -0.54 30.77
C SER A 281 -7.26 -0.63 31.15
N SER A 282 -8.06 0.40 30.87
CA SER A 282 -9.51 0.39 31.10
C SER A 282 -10.26 -0.53 30.14
N ILE A 283 -9.71 -0.76 28.94
CA ILE A 283 -10.25 -1.67 27.93
C ILE A 283 -9.91 -3.12 28.36
N ALA A 284 -8.74 -3.33 28.98
CA ALA A 284 -8.36 -4.61 29.57
C ALA A 284 -9.36 -5.05 30.66
N ALA A 285 -9.86 -4.11 31.47
CA ALA A 285 -10.88 -4.40 32.49
C ALA A 285 -12.23 -4.86 31.91
N HIS A 286 -12.64 -4.38 30.72
CA HIS A 286 -13.87 -4.81 30.06
C HIS A 286 -13.74 -6.22 29.46
N HIS A 287 -12.57 -6.57 28.93
CA HIS A 287 -12.33 -7.88 28.31
C HIS A 287 -11.72 -8.94 29.23
N VAL A 288 -11.38 -8.62 30.49
CA VAL A 288 -11.03 -9.61 31.53
C VAL A 288 -12.14 -10.66 31.70
N SER A 289 -13.40 -10.28 31.44
CA SER A 289 -14.56 -11.20 31.46
C SER A 289 -14.61 -12.18 30.27
N GLU A 290 -13.97 -11.87 29.13
CA GLU A 290 -14.08 -12.64 27.88
C GLU A 290 -12.77 -13.37 27.51
N LEU A 291 -11.61 -12.73 27.69
CA LEU A 291 -10.30 -13.26 27.32
C LEU A 291 -9.58 -13.96 28.49
N GLY A 292 -10.12 -13.82 29.71
CA GLY A 292 -9.55 -14.36 30.94
C GLY A 292 -8.42 -13.48 31.53
N ALA A 293 -8.43 -13.32 32.86
CA ALA A 293 -7.54 -12.44 33.60
C ALA A 293 -6.03 -12.69 33.39
N HIS A 294 -5.64 -13.90 33.01
CA HIS A 294 -4.25 -14.28 32.77
C HIS A 294 -3.70 -13.74 31.43
N ILE A 295 -4.51 -13.74 30.37
CA ILE A 295 -4.11 -13.25 29.04
C ILE A 295 -4.02 -11.72 29.05
N ALA A 296 -5.00 -11.05 29.68
CA ALA A 296 -4.99 -9.60 29.85
C ALA A 296 -3.73 -9.12 30.59
N ARG A 297 -3.40 -9.74 31.74
CA ARG A 297 -2.18 -9.39 32.51
C ARG A 297 -0.88 -9.63 31.74
N LYS A 298 -0.80 -10.69 30.94
CA LYS A 298 0.39 -10.98 30.11
C LYS A 298 0.57 -9.91 29.04
N LYS A 299 -0.53 -9.44 28.43
CA LYS A 299 -0.53 -8.36 27.44
C LYS A 299 -0.14 -7.03 28.07
N ASP A 300 -0.71 -6.67 29.23
CA ASP A 300 -0.33 -5.45 29.95
C ASP A 300 1.17 -5.39 30.27
N LEU A 301 1.76 -6.51 30.70
CA LEU A 301 3.19 -6.58 31.01
C LEU A 301 4.05 -6.46 29.74
N ALA A 302 3.63 -7.04 28.62
CA ALA A 302 4.27 -6.87 27.33
C ALA A 302 4.18 -5.41 26.85
N ASN A 303 3.01 -4.78 26.98
CA ASN A 303 2.79 -3.38 26.62
C ASN A 303 3.69 -2.44 27.44
N HIS A 304 3.76 -2.62 28.76
CA HIS A 304 4.68 -1.85 29.59
C HIS A 304 6.15 -2.05 29.22
N LYS A 305 6.55 -3.27 28.82
CA LYS A 305 7.91 -3.53 28.33
C LYS A 305 8.17 -2.80 27.02
N ASN A 306 7.22 -2.84 26.09
CA ASN A 306 7.32 -2.18 24.77
C ASN A 306 7.40 -0.67 24.94
N ILE A 307 6.56 -0.05 25.77
CA ILE A 307 6.59 1.40 26.04
C ILE A 307 7.94 1.83 26.64
N ARG A 308 8.47 1.09 27.60
CA ARG A 308 9.79 1.41 28.18
C ARG A 308 10.91 1.29 27.15
N LYS A 309 10.85 0.25 26.31
CA LYS A 309 11.79 0.07 25.21
C LYS A 309 11.70 1.24 24.23
N PHE A 310 10.51 1.55 23.74
CA PHE A 310 10.24 2.69 22.86
C PHE A 310 10.74 4.00 23.45
N SER A 311 10.36 4.33 24.70
CA SER A 311 10.78 5.58 25.35
C SER A 311 12.30 5.68 25.46
N THR A 312 12.99 4.58 25.76
CA THR A 312 14.46 4.54 25.86
C THR A 312 15.09 4.70 24.47
N ASP A 313 14.65 3.91 23.49
CA ASP A 313 15.18 3.91 22.12
C ASP A 313 14.93 5.26 21.43
N MET A 314 13.74 5.83 21.61
CA MET A 314 13.36 7.14 21.08
C MET A 314 14.18 8.26 21.70
N PHE A 315 14.34 8.27 23.03
CA PHE A 315 15.17 9.27 23.70
C PHE A 315 16.63 9.23 23.25
N LEU A 316 17.21 8.02 23.13
CA LEU A 316 18.57 7.83 22.60
C LEU A 316 18.70 8.30 21.15
N SER A 317 17.71 8.00 20.32
CA SER A 317 17.70 8.42 18.90
C SER A 317 17.61 9.93 18.79
N LEU A 318 16.73 10.59 19.56
CA LEU A 318 16.58 12.05 19.58
C LEU A 318 17.83 12.76 20.11
N HIS A 319 18.48 12.20 21.13
CA HIS A 319 19.74 12.73 21.64
C HIS A 319 20.84 12.62 20.58
N THR A 320 20.93 11.47 19.90
CA THR A 320 21.90 11.25 18.82
C THR A 320 21.67 12.23 17.67
N LEU A 321 20.41 12.36 17.23
CA LEU A 321 19.97 13.29 16.20
C LEU A 321 20.36 14.74 16.54
N CYS A 322 20.02 15.22 17.74
CA CYS A 322 20.35 16.59 18.17
C CYS A 322 21.86 16.80 18.29
N SER A 323 22.60 15.80 18.79
CA SER A 323 24.06 15.87 18.92
C SER A 323 24.78 15.96 17.57
N LYS A 324 24.30 15.21 16.55
CA LYS A 324 24.83 15.24 15.18
C LYS A 324 24.44 16.52 14.45
N ALA A 325 23.17 16.93 14.57
CA ALA A 325 22.66 18.11 13.86
C ALA A 325 23.11 19.43 14.47
N THR A 326 23.61 19.47 15.71
CA THR A 326 24.02 20.67 16.48
C THR A 326 22.90 21.63 16.87
N SER A 327 21.80 21.70 16.11
CA SER A 327 20.61 22.48 16.42
C SER A 327 19.35 21.86 15.81
N TRP A 328 18.19 22.09 16.46
CA TRP A 328 16.90 21.65 15.94
C TRP A 328 16.55 22.33 14.61
N GLY A 329 16.91 23.60 14.40
CA GLY A 329 16.70 24.28 13.12
C GLY A 329 17.28 23.52 11.92
N LYS A 330 18.50 22.96 12.05
CA LYS A 330 19.12 22.13 11.00
C LYS A 330 18.38 20.82 10.77
N VAL A 331 17.88 20.19 11.83
CA VAL A 331 17.02 18.99 11.71
C VAL A 331 15.76 19.33 10.92
N LEU A 332 15.13 20.46 11.23
CA LEU A 332 13.91 20.91 10.54
C LEU A 332 14.17 21.24 9.06
N ASP A 333 15.34 21.79 8.70
CA ASP A 333 15.73 22.02 7.30
C ASP A 333 15.86 20.70 6.51
N VAL A 334 16.43 19.67 7.15
CA VAL A 334 16.55 18.33 6.56
C VAL A 334 15.16 17.68 6.41
N ILE A 335 14.30 17.80 7.43
CA ILE A 335 12.92 17.31 7.34
C ILE A 335 12.17 18.02 6.21
N GLU A 336 12.26 19.35 6.12
CA GLU A 336 11.60 20.11 5.05
C GLU A 336 12.07 19.67 3.66
N SER A 337 13.38 19.42 3.50
CA SER A 337 13.95 18.91 2.25
C SER A 337 13.41 17.52 1.91
N TYR A 338 13.27 16.66 2.93
CA TYR A 338 12.68 15.33 2.78
C TYR A 338 11.18 15.38 2.46
N LEU A 339 10.43 16.29 3.08
CA LEU A 339 9.00 16.52 2.76
C LEU A 339 8.82 16.91 1.29
N LYS A 340 9.64 17.84 0.78
CA LYS A 340 9.63 18.23 -0.65
C LYS A 340 9.91 17.06 -1.59
N PHE A 341 10.74 16.11 -1.16
CA PHE A 341 11.03 14.90 -1.91
C PHE A 341 9.84 13.93 -1.97
N LEU A 342 8.99 13.90 -0.94
CA LEU A 342 7.79 13.05 -0.91
C LEU A 342 6.66 13.58 -1.80
N VAL A 343 6.67 14.86 -2.18
CA VAL A 343 5.65 15.43 -3.06
C VAL A 343 5.66 14.70 -4.42
N PRO A 344 4.49 14.27 -4.95
CA PRO A 344 4.38 13.69 -6.28
C PRO A 344 5.07 14.59 -7.33
N ARG A 345 6.12 14.09 -7.98
CA ARG A 345 6.94 14.90 -8.90
C ARG A 345 6.12 15.32 -10.13
N LYS A 346 6.17 16.60 -10.49
CA LYS A 346 5.55 17.10 -11.73
C LYS A 346 6.37 16.65 -12.94
N THR A 347 5.81 15.76 -13.75
CA THR A 347 6.42 15.29 -15.00
C THR A 347 5.77 16.00 -16.19
N VAL A 348 6.53 16.84 -16.89
CA VAL A 348 6.09 17.46 -18.14
C VAL A 348 6.36 16.49 -19.29
N GLN A 349 5.59 15.42 -19.40
CA GLN A 349 5.62 14.54 -20.58
C GLN A 349 4.25 14.48 -21.24
N LYS A 350 4.26 14.67 -22.57
CA LYS A 350 3.08 14.41 -23.41
C LYS A 350 2.90 12.90 -23.54
N LEU A 351 2.08 12.32 -22.68
CA LEU A 351 1.67 10.93 -22.80
C LEU A 351 0.76 10.78 -24.03
N ASN A 352 1.39 10.51 -25.18
CA ASN A 352 0.74 10.33 -26.48
C ASN A 352 0.49 8.85 -26.81
N SER A 353 0.56 7.93 -25.85
CA SER A 353 0.37 6.50 -26.09
C SER A 353 -1.11 6.08 -25.98
N GLU A 354 -1.50 5.13 -26.83
CA GLU A 354 -2.84 4.57 -27.03
C GLU A 354 -3.58 4.14 -25.74
N ALA A 355 -4.90 4.31 -25.74
CA ALA A 355 -5.80 4.04 -24.61
C ALA A 355 -6.34 2.61 -24.59
N VAL A 356 -5.48 1.61 -24.72
CA VAL A 356 -5.92 0.20 -24.66
C VAL A 356 -5.83 -0.31 -23.22
N PHE A 357 -6.90 -0.96 -22.75
CA PHE A 357 -6.79 -1.82 -21.57
C PHE A 357 -5.87 -2.99 -21.92
N ASN A 358 -4.61 -2.89 -21.52
CA ASN A 358 -3.59 -3.91 -21.72
C ASN A 358 -2.92 -4.26 -20.39
N ILE A 359 -2.04 -5.26 -20.42
CA ILE A 359 -1.27 -5.70 -19.25
C ILE A 359 -0.49 -4.52 -18.63
N ASN A 360 0.00 -3.58 -19.44
CA ASN A 360 0.78 -2.43 -18.96
C ASN A 360 -0.08 -1.45 -18.16
N THR A 361 -1.35 -1.27 -18.52
CA THR A 361 -2.33 -0.49 -17.75
C THR A 361 -2.52 -1.12 -16.37
N SER A 362 -2.73 -2.44 -16.30
CA SER A 362 -2.82 -3.16 -15.02
C SER A 362 -1.54 -3.02 -14.19
N ILE A 363 -0.38 -3.26 -14.78
CA ILE A 363 0.91 -3.12 -14.10
C ILE A 363 1.08 -1.72 -13.52
N THR A 364 0.76 -0.69 -14.29
CA THR A 364 0.90 0.70 -13.87
C THR A 364 -0.01 1.00 -12.68
N VAL A 365 -1.29 0.58 -12.74
CA VAL A 365 -2.24 0.79 -11.63
C VAL A 365 -1.81 0.06 -10.36
N HIS A 366 -1.41 -1.21 -10.47
CA HIS A 366 -0.94 -2.00 -9.33
C HIS A 366 0.36 -1.45 -8.73
N ALA A 367 1.33 -1.06 -9.56
CA ALA A 367 2.57 -0.47 -9.07
C ALA A 367 2.33 0.90 -8.42
N THR A 368 1.39 1.69 -8.96
CA THR A 368 0.98 2.98 -8.39
C THR A 368 0.35 2.81 -7.02
N SER A 369 -0.56 1.84 -6.85
CA SER A 369 -1.19 1.61 -5.55
C SER A 369 -0.20 1.14 -4.48
N GLN A 370 0.81 0.34 -4.86
CA GLN A 370 1.90 -0.08 -3.98
C GLN A 370 2.78 1.09 -3.54
N ILE A 371 3.28 1.89 -4.49
CA ILE A 371 4.13 3.04 -4.19
C ILE A 371 3.35 4.05 -3.33
N ALA A 372 2.11 4.37 -3.72
CA ALA A 372 1.27 5.28 -2.96
C ALA A 372 1.01 4.80 -1.53
N LYS A 373 0.88 3.48 -1.31
CA LYS A 373 0.73 2.91 0.03
C LYS A 373 1.97 3.17 0.90
N VAL A 374 3.16 2.85 0.39
CA VAL A 374 4.41 3.01 1.14
C VAL A 374 4.69 4.48 1.42
N THR A 375 4.46 5.36 0.44
CA THR A 375 4.64 6.80 0.63
C THR A 375 3.64 7.37 1.62
N PHE A 376 2.36 6.96 1.55
CA PHE A 376 1.34 7.34 2.52
C PHE A 376 1.69 6.89 3.95
N GLU A 377 2.08 5.62 4.12
CA GLU A 377 2.52 5.06 5.42
C GLU A 377 3.71 5.85 5.98
N SER A 378 4.71 6.13 5.14
CA SER A 378 5.90 6.90 5.52
C SER A 378 5.56 8.36 5.87
N ALA A 379 4.69 8.99 5.10
CA ALA A 379 4.25 10.37 5.33
C ALA A 379 3.47 10.51 6.66
N LEU A 380 2.61 9.54 6.96
CA LEU A 380 1.90 9.48 8.24
C LEU A 380 2.85 9.32 9.42
N ASP A 381 3.87 8.47 9.30
CA ASP A 381 4.86 8.28 10.37
C ASP A 381 5.67 9.58 10.65
N ILE A 382 5.95 10.38 9.61
CA ILE A 382 6.59 11.70 9.76
C ILE A 382 5.64 12.69 10.45
N LEU A 383 4.37 12.74 10.06
CA LEU A 383 3.37 13.58 10.70
C LEU A 383 3.27 13.26 12.20
N LEU A 384 3.22 11.98 12.55
CA LEU A 384 3.19 11.52 13.94
C LEU A 384 4.46 11.92 14.69
N LEU A 385 5.64 11.78 14.07
CA LEU A 385 6.91 12.24 14.64
C LEU A 385 6.91 13.75 14.90
N LEU A 386 6.51 14.56 13.93
CA LEU A 386 6.51 16.02 14.06
C LEU A 386 5.63 16.49 15.21
N ILE A 387 4.42 15.94 15.34
CA ILE A 387 3.52 16.31 16.43
C ILE A 387 4.04 15.75 17.76
N TYR A 388 4.66 14.57 17.76
CA TYR A 388 5.34 14.03 18.94
C TYR A 388 6.47 14.96 19.41
N LEU A 389 7.32 15.47 18.50
CA LEU A 389 8.39 16.42 18.82
C LEU A 389 7.86 17.71 19.45
N VAL A 390 6.76 18.26 18.93
CA VAL A 390 6.09 19.43 19.52
C VAL A 390 5.65 19.13 20.95
N ARG A 391 5.09 17.94 21.19
CA ARG A 391 4.61 17.52 22.52
C ARG A 391 5.73 17.37 23.54
N ILE A 392 6.86 16.77 23.15
CA ILE A 392 8.02 16.58 24.03
C ILE A 392 9.02 17.73 23.98
N SER A 393 8.71 18.82 23.27
CA SER A 393 9.59 19.96 23.01
C SER A 393 10.36 20.47 24.24
N GLY A 394 9.68 20.54 25.39
CA GLY A 394 10.29 20.94 26.67
C GLY A 394 11.35 19.97 27.20
N GLN A 395 11.24 18.68 26.92
CA GLN A 395 12.21 17.65 27.34
C GLN A 395 13.45 17.63 26.44
N ILE A 396 13.26 17.91 25.14
CA ILE A 396 14.33 17.92 24.14
C ILE A 396 14.99 19.30 23.95
N HIS A 397 14.63 20.27 24.81
CA HIS A 397 15.16 21.64 24.80
C HIS A 397 14.99 22.35 23.44
N MET A 398 13.88 22.10 22.75
CA MET A 398 13.57 22.74 21.48
C MET A 398 13.08 24.18 21.71
N THR A 399 13.49 25.12 20.85
CA THR A 399 13.13 26.54 21.02
C THR A 399 11.67 26.78 20.62
N CYS A 400 11.05 27.85 21.15
CA CYS A 400 9.69 28.22 20.75
C CYS A 400 9.58 28.54 19.25
N ILE A 401 10.68 29.03 18.63
CA ILE A 401 10.74 29.32 17.20
C ILE A 401 10.66 28.01 16.41
N ASP A 402 11.46 27.02 16.79
CA ASP A 402 11.44 25.69 16.15
C ASP A 402 10.08 25.00 16.32
N VAL A 403 9.46 25.12 17.50
CA VAL A 403 8.09 24.61 17.75
C VAL A 403 7.08 25.27 16.82
N SER A 404 7.13 26.60 16.70
CA SER A 404 6.21 27.33 15.81
C SER A 404 6.40 26.98 14.35
N ARG A 405 7.65 26.73 13.92
CA ARG A 405 7.98 26.29 12.56
C ARG A 405 7.37 24.92 12.26
N ILE A 406 7.45 23.98 13.20
CA ILE A 406 6.81 22.67 13.02
C ILE A 406 5.29 22.84 12.87
N GLN A 407 4.65 23.60 13.76
CA GLN A 407 3.20 23.74 13.79
C GLN A 407 2.62 24.52 12.59
N LEU A 408 3.30 25.57 12.15
CA LEU A 408 2.78 26.49 11.14
C LEU A 408 3.26 26.21 9.72
N GLU A 409 4.39 25.51 9.55
CA GLU A 409 4.97 25.26 8.22
C GLU A 409 5.02 23.76 7.90
N LEU A 410 5.66 22.95 8.75
CA LEU A 410 5.92 21.55 8.42
C LEU A 410 4.69 20.65 8.56
N VAL A 411 3.87 20.85 9.61
CA VAL A 411 2.64 20.07 9.82
C VAL A 411 1.63 20.28 8.68
N PRO A 412 1.32 21.52 8.26
CA PRO A 412 0.48 21.74 7.08
C PRO A 412 1.05 21.09 5.81
N MET A 413 2.35 21.23 5.57
CA MET A 413 3.01 20.64 4.40
C MET A 413 2.87 19.10 4.35
N ILE A 414 3.09 18.40 5.47
CA ILE A 414 2.94 16.94 5.49
C ILE A 414 1.48 16.50 5.45
N GLN A 415 0.53 17.29 5.96
CA GLN A 415 -0.90 16.99 5.84
C GLN A 415 -1.38 17.04 4.37
N GLU A 416 -0.89 18.01 3.61
CA GLU A 416 -1.09 18.07 2.16
C GLU A 416 -0.55 16.81 1.49
N ILE A 417 0.71 16.45 1.74
CA ILE A 417 1.37 15.26 1.19
C ILE A 417 0.60 13.97 1.54
N VAL A 418 0.22 13.80 2.81
CA VAL A 418 -0.54 12.62 3.27
C VAL A 418 -1.85 12.50 2.49
N THR A 419 -2.53 13.61 2.23
CA THR A 419 -3.82 13.59 1.54
C THR A 419 -3.67 13.32 0.05
N GLU A 420 -2.67 13.89 -0.61
CA GLU A 420 -2.35 13.60 -2.01
C GLU A 420 -2.09 12.11 -2.22
N TRP A 421 -1.23 11.52 -1.40
CA TRP A 421 -0.94 10.09 -1.47
C TRP A 421 -2.11 9.22 -1.03
N HIS A 422 -2.94 9.69 -0.08
CA HIS A 422 -4.19 9.02 0.28
C HIS A 422 -5.13 8.93 -0.92
N ILE A 423 -5.35 10.02 -1.65
CA ILE A 423 -6.22 10.04 -2.84
C ILE A 423 -5.68 9.11 -3.92
N ILE A 424 -4.37 9.15 -4.21
CA ILE A 424 -3.75 8.24 -5.18
C ILE A 424 -3.95 6.78 -4.76
N HIS A 425 -3.71 6.46 -3.48
CA HIS A 425 -3.87 5.10 -2.96
C HIS A 425 -5.34 4.66 -2.98
N PHE A 426 -6.26 5.55 -2.64
CA PHE A 426 -7.71 5.33 -2.72
C PHE A 426 -8.15 4.99 -4.14
N LEU A 427 -7.76 5.80 -5.12
CA LEU A 427 -8.06 5.56 -6.54
C LEU A 427 -7.48 4.22 -7.01
N GLY A 428 -6.27 3.88 -6.55
CA GLY A 428 -5.57 2.65 -6.91
C GLY A 428 -6.13 1.37 -6.27
N THR A 429 -6.93 1.48 -5.21
CA THR A 429 -7.41 0.33 -4.41
C THR A 429 -8.92 0.18 -4.37
N THR A 430 -9.68 1.24 -4.59
CA THR A 430 -11.14 1.19 -4.57
C THR A 430 -11.67 0.60 -5.88
N PRO A 431 -12.42 -0.52 -5.83
CA PRO A 431 -13.07 -1.10 -7.00
C PRO A 431 -14.07 -0.11 -7.59
N SER A 432 -14.23 -0.12 -8.91
CA SER A 432 -15.24 0.71 -9.55
C SER A 432 -16.65 0.18 -9.27
N GLU A 433 -17.62 1.07 -9.20
CA GLU A 433 -19.04 0.74 -9.16
C GLU A 433 -19.48 0.13 -10.50
N SER A 434 -20.36 -0.87 -10.44
CA SER A 434 -21.05 -1.37 -11.63
C SER A 434 -22.07 -0.33 -12.10
N PRO A 435 -22.23 -0.10 -13.41
CA PRO A 435 -23.27 0.80 -13.90
C PRO A 435 -24.64 0.34 -13.42
N ALA A 436 -25.42 1.25 -12.85
CA ALA A 436 -26.78 0.94 -12.40
C ALA A 436 -27.58 0.33 -13.56
N ILE A 437 -28.08 -0.89 -13.35
CA ILE A 437 -28.73 -1.74 -14.36
C ILE A 437 -30.05 -1.13 -14.92
N GLU A 438 -30.50 0.02 -14.42
CA GLU A 438 -31.85 0.55 -14.68
C GLU A 438 -31.94 1.78 -15.58
N ASP A 439 -30.87 2.26 -16.21
CA ASP A 439 -31.04 3.31 -17.20
C ASP A 439 -31.35 2.73 -18.59
N PHE A 440 -32.52 3.05 -19.12
CA PHE A 440 -32.94 2.77 -20.51
C PHE A 440 -31.87 3.13 -21.54
N SER A 441 -31.01 4.10 -21.21
CA SER A 441 -29.82 4.51 -21.97
C SER A 441 -28.78 3.39 -22.14
N SER A 442 -28.59 2.51 -21.14
CA SER A 442 -27.68 1.35 -21.21
C SER A 442 -28.21 0.27 -22.17
N GLN A 443 -29.52 0.03 -22.15
CA GLN A 443 -30.21 -0.85 -23.10
C GLN A 443 -30.18 -0.27 -24.53
N LEU A 444 -30.32 1.05 -24.69
CA LEU A 444 -30.17 1.74 -25.97
C LEU A 444 -28.72 1.74 -26.48
N SER A 445 -27.74 1.86 -25.61
CA SER A 445 -26.31 1.75 -25.96
C SER A 445 -25.93 0.31 -26.35
N SER A 446 -26.65 -0.68 -25.82
CA SER A 446 -26.51 -2.09 -26.22
C SER A 446 -26.99 -2.36 -27.66
N LEU A 447 -27.87 -1.49 -28.20
CA LEU A 447 -28.44 -1.57 -29.55
C LEU A 447 -27.45 -1.20 -30.69
N GLN A 448 -26.14 -1.17 -30.44
CA GLN A 448 -25.09 -1.16 -31.47
C GLN A 448 -25.07 0.10 -32.37
N ILE A 449 -25.40 1.28 -31.85
CA ILE A 449 -25.45 2.50 -32.67
C ILE A 449 -24.06 3.18 -32.77
N ASP A 450 -23.17 3.00 -31.78
CA ASP A 450 -21.79 3.53 -31.79
C ASP A 450 -20.74 2.42 -31.92
N ASN A 451 -19.88 2.52 -32.95
CA ASN A 451 -18.82 1.56 -33.31
C ASN A 451 -17.59 1.51 -32.36
N ASN A 452 -17.70 2.02 -31.12
CA ASN A 452 -16.58 2.03 -30.16
C ASN A 452 -16.43 0.66 -29.45
N ILE A 453 -15.82 -0.29 -30.14
CA ILE A 453 -15.54 -1.65 -29.62
C ILE A 453 -14.67 -1.61 -28.36
N GLU A 454 -13.76 -0.64 -28.23
CA GLU A 454 -12.85 -0.49 -27.09
C GLU A 454 -13.56 -0.11 -25.80
N LYS A 455 -14.52 0.84 -25.82
CA LYS A 455 -15.35 1.19 -24.65
C LYS A 455 -16.20 0.02 -24.15
N ARG A 456 -16.55 -0.92 -25.05
CA ARG A 456 -17.32 -2.12 -24.72
C ARG A 456 -16.52 -3.10 -23.86
N SER A 457 -15.20 -3.17 -24.05
CA SER A 457 -14.35 -4.21 -23.46
C SER A 457 -14.10 -4.10 -21.95
N TRP A 458 -14.16 -2.89 -21.39
CA TRP A 458 -13.91 -2.67 -19.96
C TRP A 458 -15.15 -2.28 -19.17
N ASN A 459 -16.25 -1.88 -19.83
CA ASN A 459 -17.54 -1.71 -19.17
C ASN A 459 -18.02 -3.01 -18.49
N GLU A 460 -17.69 -4.18 -19.06
CA GLU A 460 -17.96 -5.50 -18.47
C GLU A 460 -17.12 -5.78 -17.21
N LYS A 461 -16.02 -5.05 -17.01
CA LYS A 461 -15.15 -5.16 -15.83
C LYS A 461 -15.54 -4.22 -14.69
N LEU A 462 -16.45 -3.27 -14.94
CA LEU A 462 -16.94 -2.39 -13.89
C LEU A 462 -17.65 -3.19 -12.79
N GLY A 463 -17.37 -2.91 -11.52
CA GLY A 463 -17.94 -3.68 -10.41
C GLY A 463 -17.14 -4.91 -10.02
N LYS A 464 -15.98 -5.16 -10.66
CA LYS A 464 -15.05 -6.25 -10.31
C LYS A 464 -13.92 -5.77 -9.40
N CYS A 465 -13.43 -6.67 -8.54
CA CYS A 465 -12.41 -6.34 -7.54
C CYS A 465 -11.05 -6.00 -8.17
N ASP A 466 -10.74 -6.55 -9.35
CA ASP A 466 -9.51 -6.31 -10.10
C ASP A 466 -9.53 -5.01 -10.91
N PHE A 467 -10.70 -4.35 -11.02
CA PHE A 467 -10.89 -3.12 -11.78
C PHE A 467 -11.18 -1.93 -10.86
N THR A 468 -10.13 -1.18 -10.52
CA THR A 468 -10.20 -0.02 -9.62
C THR A 468 -10.46 1.31 -10.34
N LEU A 469 -10.79 2.36 -9.59
CA LEU A 469 -11.03 3.72 -10.11
C LEU A 469 -9.84 4.26 -10.92
N ALA A 470 -8.62 3.93 -10.53
CA ALA A 470 -7.41 4.29 -11.25
C ALA A 470 -7.39 3.77 -12.69
N PHE A 471 -8.01 2.63 -12.99
CA PHE A 471 -8.14 2.17 -14.38
C PHE A 471 -9.02 3.11 -15.20
N ILE A 472 -10.14 3.57 -14.65
CA ILE A 472 -11.03 4.53 -15.33
C ILE A 472 -10.25 5.78 -15.70
N LEU A 473 -9.50 6.30 -14.74
CA LEU A 473 -8.72 7.52 -14.91
C LEU A 473 -7.57 7.35 -15.91
N LEU A 474 -6.79 6.27 -15.80
CA LEU A 474 -5.68 6.00 -16.71
C LEU A 474 -6.15 5.76 -18.16
N LEU A 475 -7.28 5.09 -18.34
CA LEU A 475 -7.88 4.88 -19.66
C LEU A 475 -8.45 6.18 -20.25
N ASN A 476 -9.03 7.08 -19.43
CA ASN A 476 -9.44 8.41 -19.88
C ASN A 476 -8.26 9.33 -20.17
N MET A 477 -7.13 9.13 -19.47
CA MET A 477 -5.91 9.90 -19.64
C MET A 477 -5.25 9.66 -21.00
N ARG A 478 -5.38 8.47 -21.58
CA ARG A 478 -4.83 8.16 -22.91
C ARG A 478 -5.91 8.44 -23.96
N SER A 479 -5.58 9.12 -25.07
CA SER A 479 -6.53 9.41 -26.16
C SER A 479 -6.16 8.66 -27.44
N SER A 480 -7.19 8.26 -28.20
CA SER A 480 -7.13 7.41 -29.40
C SER A 480 -6.20 7.92 -30.50
N SER A 481 -5.28 7.05 -30.96
CA SER A 481 -4.63 7.08 -32.28
C SER A 481 -3.86 5.77 -32.49
N GLU A 482 -3.76 5.34 -33.75
CA GLU A 482 -3.46 3.99 -34.27
C GLU A 482 -2.22 3.22 -33.74
N ASP A 483 -2.44 1.91 -33.57
CA ASP A 483 -1.57 0.72 -33.67
C ASP A 483 -0.17 0.76 -33.03
N GLN A 484 -0.04 0.23 -31.80
CA GLN A 484 1.20 -0.44 -31.34
C GLN A 484 0.98 -1.75 -30.56
N SER A 485 1.96 -2.65 -30.68
CA SER A 485 1.93 -4.08 -30.36
C SER A 485 1.51 -4.46 -28.92
N LEU A 486 0.47 -5.30 -28.84
CA LEU A 486 -0.28 -5.74 -27.65
C LEU A 486 0.42 -6.72 -26.67
N ALA A 487 1.69 -7.10 -26.85
CA ALA A 487 2.16 -8.37 -26.27
C ALA A 487 3.55 -8.37 -25.60
N CYS A 488 4.00 -7.27 -25.01
CA CYS A 488 5.33 -7.25 -24.37
C CYS A 488 5.31 -6.68 -22.95
N ILE A 489 6.09 -7.31 -22.07
CA ILE A 489 6.18 -6.99 -20.64
C ILE A 489 7.22 -5.87 -20.46
N PRO A 490 6.86 -4.73 -19.84
CA PRO A 490 7.74 -3.58 -19.71
C PRO A 490 8.96 -3.92 -18.84
N ASP A 491 10.09 -3.27 -19.13
CA ASP A 491 11.24 -3.36 -18.25
C ASP A 491 10.91 -2.83 -16.84
N PRO A 492 11.53 -3.37 -15.77
CA PRO A 492 11.26 -2.95 -14.40
C PRO A 492 11.39 -1.44 -14.13
N SER A 493 12.21 -0.72 -14.91
CA SER A 493 12.45 0.72 -14.72
C SER A 493 11.39 1.59 -15.43
N SER A 494 10.86 1.15 -16.57
CA SER A 494 9.76 1.85 -17.26
C SER A 494 8.45 1.76 -16.51
N ILE A 495 8.26 0.71 -15.70
CA ILE A 495 7.12 0.62 -14.77
C ILE A 495 7.16 1.81 -13.81
N VAL A 496 8.30 2.05 -13.13
CA VAL A 496 8.44 3.17 -12.18
C VAL A 496 8.25 4.52 -12.86
N ARG A 497 8.76 4.69 -14.08
CA ARG A 497 8.52 5.90 -14.88
C ARG A 497 7.04 6.11 -15.16
N SER A 498 6.34 5.07 -15.60
CA SER A 498 4.90 5.11 -15.87
C SER A 498 4.08 5.44 -14.62
N VAL A 499 4.50 4.92 -13.46
CA VAL A 499 3.89 5.28 -12.17
C VAL A 499 4.10 6.76 -11.89
N ARG A 500 5.33 7.29 -12.01
CA ARG A 500 5.63 8.71 -11.79
C ARG A 500 4.79 9.61 -12.70
N ASP A 501 4.68 9.27 -13.98
CA ASP A 501 3.88 10.03 -14.93
C ASP A 501 2.38 9.98 -14.58
N PHE A 502 1.88 8.83 -14.14
CA PHE A 502 0.48 8.68 -13.74
C PHE A 502 0.16 9.41 -12.44
N THR A 503 1.02 9.29 -11.41
CA THR A 503 0.88 10.05 -10.15
C THR A 503 0.97 11.55 -10.40
N SER A 504 1.86 11.97 -11.30
CA SER A 504 1.96 13.38 -11.69
C SER A 504 0.68 13.87 -12.34
N TRP A 505 0.06 13.07 -13.20
CA TRP A 505 -1.17 13.48 -13.86
C TRP A 505 -2.36 13.55 -12.89
N ILE A 506 -2.47 12.61 -11.95
CA ILE A 506 -3.53 12.66 -10.92
C ILE A 506 -3.46 13.98 -10.14
N ILE A 507 -2.27 14.43 -9.77
CA ILE A 507 -2.11 15.61 -8.91
C ILE A 507 -2.06 16.92 -9.73
N TRP A 508 -1.25 16.95 -10.78
CA TRP A 508 -0.93 18.17 -11.53
C TRP A 508 -1.73 18.35 -12.82
N GLY A 509 -2.47 17.33 -13.27
CA GLY A 509 -3.21 17.36 -14.54
C GLY A 509 -2.31 17.33 -15.78
N ARG A 510 -2.86 17.74 -16.93
CA ARG A 510 -2.15 17.75 -18.23
C ARG A 510 -1.43 19.06 -18.55
N THR A 511 -1.84 20.16 -17.93
CA THR A 511 -1.30 21.49 -18.23
C THR A 511 -0.04 21.73 -17.40
N GLY A 512 1.07 22.06 -18.08
CA GLY A 512 2.34 22.39 -17.42
C GLY A 512 2.30 23.67 -16.58
N GLU A 513 1.15 24.36 -16.53
CA GLU A 513 0.97 25.60 -15.77
C GLU A 513 1.09 25.31 -14.26
N GLU A 514 1.89 26.11 -13.56
CA GLU A 514 1.98 26.12 -12.10
C GLU A 514 0.72 26.81 -11.57
N SER A 515 -0.40 26.10 -11.52
CA SER A 515 -1.51 26.60 -10.71
C SER A 515 -1.08 26.51 -9.25
N SER A 516 -0.90 27.66 -8.61
CA SER A 516 -0.61 27.79 -7.16
C SER A 516 -1.79 27.35 -6.27
N VAL A 517 -2.89 26.90 -6.87
CA VAL A 517 -4.10 26.48 -6.19
C VAL A 517 -4.09 24.96 -6.12
N PHE A 518 -4.00 24.47 -4.88
CA PHE A 518 -4.19 23.09 -4.48
C PHE A 518 -5.36 22.46 -5.24
N PHE A 519 -5.11 21.29 -5.86
CA PHE A 519 -6.14 20.51 -6.54
C PHE A 519 -6.91 21.19 -7.68
N SER A 520 -6.27 22.05 -8.49
CA SER A 520 -6.87 22.54 -9.74
C SER A 520 -7.41 21.41 -10.63
N HIS A 521 -6.78 20.23 -10.58
CA HIS A 521 -7.21 19.03 -11.30
C HIS A 521 -8.28 18.18 -10.57
N SER A 522 -8.59 18.41 -9.29
CA SER A 522 -9.60 17.61 -8.56
C SER A 522 -10.99 17.69 -9.18
N ILE A 523 -11.35 18.85 -9.72
CA ILE A 523 -12.62 19.05 -10.42
C ILE A 523 -12.65 18.19 -11.68
N ASP A 524 -11.56 18.14 -12.44
CA ASP A 524 -11.46 17.29 -13.64
C ASP A 524 -11.52 15.80 -13.28
N LEU A 525 -10.86 15.39 -12.19
CA LEU A 525 -10.93 14.02 -11.67
C LEU A 525 -12.37 13.67 -11.27
N ALA A 526 -13.04 14.54 -10.51
CA ALA A 526 -14.42 14.35 -10.09
C ALA A 526 -15.36 14.28 -11.31
N LEU A 527 -15.21 15.17 -12.29
CA LEU A 527 -15.99 15.14 -13.53
C LEU A 527 -15.74 13.86 -14.32
N SER A 528 -14.50 13.37 -14.36
CA SER A 528 -14.15 12.09 -14.99
C SER A 528 -14.83 10.92 -14.28
N LEU A 529 -14.83 10.89 -12.95
CA LEU A 529 -15.49 9.84 -12.16
C LEU A 529 -17.02 9.88 -12.30
N LEU A 530 -17.63 11.08 -12.22
CA LEU A 530 -19.08 11.28 -12.41
C LEU A 530 -19.53 10.84 -13.81
N LYS A 531 -18.73 11.13 -14.84
CA LYS A 531 -19.03 10.68 -16.21
C LYS A 531 -19.14 9.15 -16.34
N HIS A 532 -18.45 8.42 -15.46
CA HIS A 532 -18.46 6.96 -15.41
C HIS A 532 -19.30 6.40 -14.25
N GLY A 533 -20.19 7.22 -13.68
CA GLY A 533 -21.16 6.79 -12.68
C GLY A 533 -20.57 6.42 -11.32
N GLN A 534 -19.38 6.95 -10.97
CA GLN A 534 -18.69 6.65 -9.71
C GLN A 534 -19.04 7.72 -8.66
N TYR A 535 -20.27 7.70 -8.15
CA TYR A 535 -20.80 8.78 -7.30
C TYR A 535 -20.22 8.72 -5.88
N ASP A 536 -20.19 7.53 -5.27
CA ASP A 536 -19.70 7.36 -3.90
C ASP A 536 -18.20 7.69 -3.83
N ALA A 537 -17.46 7.35 -4.88
CA ALA A 537 -16.04 7.69 -4.99
C ALA A 537 -15.78 9.21 -4.98
N VAL A 538 -16.65 10.00 -5.60
CA VAL A 538 -16.53 11.46 -5.66
C VAL A 538 -16.84 12.07 -4.29
N GLU A 539 -17.85 11.54 -3.60
CA GLU A 539 -18.20 11.94 -2.25
C GLU A 539 -17.03 11.69 -1.27
N VAL A 540 -16.41 10.52 -1.32
CA VAL A 540 -15.23 10.18 -0.51
C VAL A 540 -14.04 11.09 -0.82
N CYS A 541 -13.77 11.35 -2.11
CA CYS A 541 -12.73 12.31 -2.50
C CYS A 541 -13.01 13.72 -1.93
N TYR A 542 -14.26 14.16 -1.93
CA TYR A 542 -14.64 15.45 -1.34
C TYR A 542 -14.42 15.48 0.18
N TYR A 543 -14.72 14.39 0.90
CA TYR A 543 -14.45 14.30 2.34
C TYR A 543 -12.96 14.29 2.68
N ALA A 544 -12.14 13.59 1.89
CA ALA A 544 -10.69 13.61 2.05
C ALA A 544 -10.13 15.04 1.86
N LEU A 545 -10.71 15.83 0.95
CA LEU A 545 -10.37 17.24 0.77
C LEU A 545 -10.84 18.13 1.94
N TYR A 546 -12.03 17.86 2.48
CA TYR A 546 -12.57 18.57 3.64
C TYR A 546 -11.71 18.35 4.89
N PHE A 547 -11.16 17.15 5.08
CA PHE A 547 -10.24 16.83 6.16
C PHE A 547 -9.03 17.77 6.22
N LEU A 548 -8.55 18.24 5.06
CA LEU A 548 -7.44 19.19 4.93
C LEU A 548 -7.79 20.61 5.39
N LEU A 549 -9.07 20.96 5.39
CA LEU A 549 -9.55 22.30 5.72
C LEU A 549 -9.97 22.46 7.18
N CYS A 550 -10.11 21.35 7.92
CA CYS A 550 -10.59 21.33 9.31
C CYS A 550 -9.49 21.11 10.36
N LEU A 551 -8.28 20.73 9.95
CA LEU A 551 -7.09 20.66 10.81
C LEU A 551 -6.21 21.88 10.64
#